data_AF-A0A6L9INA5-F1
#
_entry.id   AF-A0A6L9INA5-F1
#
_cell.length_a   1.000
_cell.length_b   1.000
_cell.length_c   1.000
_cell.angle_alpha   90.00
_cell.angle_beta   90.00
_cell.angle_gamma   90.00
#
_symmetry.space_group_name_H-M   'P 1'
#
loop_
_entity.id
_entity.type
_entity.pdbx_description
1 polymer ?
#
loop_
_entity_poly.entity_id
_entity_poly.type
_entity_poly.pdbx_seq_one_letter_code
_entity_poly.pdbx_strand_id
1 'polypeptide(L)'
;LHICFGNFMGRPAVAHRTYGHIAPIFQRLKADILHLEFANRGMWQADIFAQHARDDQFLAAGVIDVKARAVETPEIVVERIRDLLKHNDAQRLWISADCGFSMTARWVGREKLKAMVAGTELIRRELGG
;
A
#
# COMPACT_ATOMS: atom_id res chain seq x y z
N LEU A 1 -4.40 8.46 8.60
CA LEU A 1 -4.96 7.28 9.28
C LEU A 1 -4.40 6.02 8.65
N HIS A 2 -3.84 5.11 9.44
CA HIS A 2 -3.35 3.82 8.96
C HIS A 2 -4.38 2.73 9.24
N ILE A 3 -4.73 1.95 8.21
CA ILE A 3 -5.65 0.83 8.32
C ILE A 3 -5.04 -0.37 7.59
N CYS A 4 -4.74 -1.42 8.35
CA CYS A 4 -4.24 -2.69 7.83
C CYS A 4 -4.94 -3.85 8.54
N PHE A 5 -4.62 -5.07 8.14
CA PHE A 5 -5.21 -6.28 8.72
C PHE A 5 -4.31 -6.92 9.78
N GLY A 6 -3.51 -6.11 10.48
CA GLY A 6 -2.60 -6.55 11.54
C GLY A 6 -1.28 -7.12 11.00
N ASN A 7 -0.29 -7.27 11.89
CA ASN A 7 1.00 -7.88 11.55
C ASN A 7 0.93 -9.42 11.67
N PHE A 8 2.06 -10.15 11.59
CA PHE A 8 2.11 -11.62 11.67
C PHE A 8 1.32 -12.22 12.85
N MET A 9 1.34 -11.58 14.03
CA MET A 9 0.52 -11.97 15.20
C MET A 9 -0.95 -11.55 15.09
N GLY A 10 -1.24 -10.53 14.29
CA GLY A 10 -2.56 -9.97 14.03
C GLY A 10 -3.31 -10.70 12.92
N ARG A 11 -3.45 -12.03 13.02
CA ARG A 11 -4.48 -12.83 12.32
C ARG A 11 -4.79 -12.51 10.84
N PRO A 12 -3.84 -12.18 9.93
CA PRO A 12 -4.19 -11.95 8.52
C PRO A 12 -4.73 -13.23 7.86
N ALA A 13 -4.32 -14.40 8.38
CA ALA A 13 -4.72 -15.71 7.90
C ALA A 13 -6.18 -16.09 8.24
N VAL A 14 -6.82 -15.42 9.21
CA VAL A 14 -8.17 -15.78 9.68
C VAL A 14 -9.16 -14.62 9.60
N ALA A 15 -8.70 -13.40 9.32
CA ALA A 15 -9.58 -12.25 9.15
C ALA A 15 -10.16 -12.19 7.74
N HIS A 16 -11.41 -11.72 7.62
CA HIS A 16 -11.98 -11.32 6.34
C HIS A 16 -11.37 -9.97 5.92
N ARG A 17 -10.31 -10.01 5.11
CA ARG A 17 -9.43 -8.87 4.79
C ARG A 17 -9.98 -7.92 3.71
N THR A 18 -11.24 -7.53 3.83
CA THR A 18 -11.88 -6.59 2.90
C THR A 18 -12.02 -5.20 3.48
N TYR A 19 -11.70 -4.19 2.68
CA TYR A 19 -11.99 -2.80 3.02
C TYR A 19 -13.46 -2.43 2.81
N GLY A 20 -14.27 -3.27 2.15
CA GLY A 20 -15.67 -2.96 1.84
C GLY A 20 -16.51 -2.62 3.08
N HIS A 21 -16.16 -3.17 4.25
CA HIS A 21 -16.83 -2.87 5.52
C HIS A 21 -16.59 -1.45 6.04
N ILE A 22 -15.47 -0.84 5.67
CA ILE A 22 -15.04 0.47 6.20
C ILE A 22 -14.92 1.54 5.11
N ALA A 23 -14.81 1.17 3.84
CA ALA A 23 -14.68 2.12 2.75
C ALA A 23 -15.81 3.17 2.70
N PRO A 24 -17.09 2.84 2.99
CA PRO A 24 -18.16 3.84 2.99
C PRO A 24 -17.95 5.02 3.95
N ILE A 25 -17.11 4.86 4.98
CA ILE A 25 -16.82 5.95 5.92
C ILE A 25 -15.59 6.78 5.55
N PHE A 26 -14.81 6.41 4.53
CA PHE A 26 -13.58 7.11 4.14
C PHE A 26 -13.81 8.60 3.93
N GLN A 27 -14.86 8.95 3.21
CA GLN A 27 -15.26 10.33 2.97
C GLN A 27 -15.59 11.13 4.25
N ARG A 28 -16.01 10.45 5.33
CA ARG A 28 -16.37 11.08 6.61
C ARG A 28 -15.19 11.20 7.57
N LEU A 29 -14.06 10.55 7.27
CA LEU A 29 -12.87 10.61 8.11
C LEU A 29 -12.23 12.00 8.02
N LYS A 30 -11.98 12.62 9.17
CA LYS A 30 -11.16 13.83 9.28
C LYS A 30 -9.67 13.47 9.21
N ALA A 31 -9.26 12.92 8.08
CA ALA A 31 -7.89 12.53 7.79
C ALA A 31 -7.54 12.88 6.34
N ASP A 32 -6.38 13.52 6.17
CA ASP A 32 -5.88 13.94 4.85
C ASP A 32 -5.30 12.75 4.08
N ILE A 33 -4.69 11.79 4.80
CA ILE A 33 -4.02 10.63 4.21
C ILE A 33 -4.63 9.34 4.75
N LEU A 34 -5.04 8.44 3.87
CA LEU A 34 -5.41 7.07 4.19
C LEU A 34 -4.26 6.14 3.79
N HIS A 35 -3.69 5.43 4.76
CA HIS A 35 -2.63 4.46 4.53
C HIS A 35 -3.21 3.06 4.57
N LEU A 36 -3.24 2.39 3.43
CA LEU A 36 -3.90 1.10 3.22
C LEU A 36 -2.91 0.03 2.77
N GLU A 37 -3.07 -1.18 3.31
CA GLU A 37 -2.36 -2.40 2.90
C GLU A 37 -2.92 -3.00 1.59
N PHE A 38 -2.05 -3.35 0.64
CA PHE A 38 -2.39 -4.03 -0.62
C PHE A 38 -1.47 -5.21 -0.97
N ALA A 39 -0.17 -5.13 -0.71
CA ALA A 39 0.80 -6.11 -1.19
C ALA A 39 0.54 -7.53 -0.66
N ASN A 40 0.32 -7.68 0.65
CA ASN A 40 0.01 -8.97 1.28
C ASN A 40 -1.34 -9.56 0.84
N ARG A 41 -2.18 -8.76 0.17
CA ARG A 41 -3.48 -9.15 -0.36
C ARG A 41 -3.46 -9.29 -1.88
N GLY A 42 -2.29 -9.35 -2.51
CA GLY A 42 -2.16 -9.50 -3.96
C GLY A 42 -2.80 -8.33 -4.73
N MET A 43 -2.66 -7.11 -4.22
CA MET A 43 -3.26 -5.89 -4.78
C MET A 43 -4.80 -5.89 -4.83
N TRP A 44 -5.44 -6.76 -4.05
CA TRP A 44 -6.90 -6.83 -4.01
C TRP A 44 -7.53 -5.53 -3.51
N GLN A 45 -8.57 -5.08 -4.23
CA GLN A 45 -9.28 -3.82 -4.00
C GLN A 45 -8.40 -2.56 -4.17
N ALA A 46 -7.47 -2.55 -5.13
CA ALA A 46 -6.63 -1.38 -5.46
C ALA A 46 -7.43 -0.14 -5.89
N ASP A 47 -8.69 -0.33 -6.29
CA ASP A 47 -9.67 0.67 -6.70
C ASP A 47 -10.50 1.26 -5.54
N ILE A 48 -10.47 0.65 -4.35
CA ILE A 48 -11.38 1.00 -3.24
C ILE A 48 -11.21 2.44 -2.77
N PHE A 49 -10.00 2.98 -2.85
CA PHE A 49 -9.74 4.35 -2.46
C PHE A 49 -10.41 5.31 -3.46
N ALA A 50 -10.18 5.11 -4.76
CA ALA A 50 -10.76 5.93 -5.81
C ALA A 50 -12.31 5.93 -5.78
N GLN A 51 -12.93 4.84 -5.34
CA GLN A 51 -14.40 4.71 -5.24
C GLN A 51 -15.03 5.45 -4.05
N HIS A 52 -14.28 5.69 -2.97
CA HIS A 52 -14.87 6.09 -1.69
C HIS A 52 -14.20 7.27 -0.99
N ALA A 53 -12.97 7.64 -1.37
CA ALA A 53 -12.26 8.77 -0.79
C ALA A 53 -12.77 10.10 -1.37
N ARG A 54 -12.66 11.17 -0.58
CA ARG A 54 -12.91 12.53 -1.08
C ARG A 54 -11.78 12.99 -1.98
N ASP A 55 -12.02 14.02 -2.79
CA ASP A 55 -11.04 14.56 -3.73
C ASP A 55 -9.80 15.20 -3.06
N ASP A 56 -9.94 15.68 -1.82
CA ASP A 56 -8.86 16.27 -1.02
C ASP A 56 -8.02 15.24 -0.26
N GLN A 57 -8.39 13.95 -0.30
CA GLN A 57 -7.65 12.89 0.39
C GLN A 57 -6.54 12.29 -0.48
N PHE A 58 -5.47 11.86 0.18
CA PHE A 58 -4.33 11.16 -0.41
C PHE A 58 -4.32 9.69 0.00
N LEU A 59 -3.86 8.83 -0.90
CA LEU A 59 -3.65 7.42 -0.65
C LEU A 59 -2.17 7.17 -0.38
N ALA A 60 -1.81 6.71 0.81
CA ALA A 60 -0.56 5.99 1.03
C ALA A 60 -0.80 4.50 0.78
N ALA A 61 -0.34 4.00 -0.37
CA ALA A 61 -0.55 2.63 -0.77
C ALA A 61 0.59 1.72 -0.31
N GLY A 62 0.23 0.64 0.39
CA GLY A 62 1.14 -0.42 0.79
C GLY A 62 1.51 -1.32 -0.38
N VAL A 63 2.74 -1.22 -0.87
CA VAL A 63 3.28 -2.03 -2.00
C VAL A 63 4.35 -3.02 -1.54
N ILE A 64 4.70 -3.02 -0.25
CA ILE A 64 5.64 -3.96 0.37
C ILE A 64 4.91 -4.82 1.38
N ASP A 65 5.00 -6.13 1.22
CA ASP A 65 4.48 -7.10 2.17
C ASP A 65 5.47 -7.27 3.32
N VAL A 66 5.18 -6.62 4.45
CA VAL A 66 6.01 -6.71 5.66
C VAL A 66 5.84 -8.02 6.44
N LYS A 67 4.85 -8.84 6.07
CA LYS A 67 4.54 -10.13 6.69
C LYS A 67 5.29 -11.28 6.02
N ALA A 68 5.64 -11.10 4.74
CA ALA A 68 6.51 -12.02 4.01
C ALA A 68 7.98 -11.81 4.35
N ARG A 69 8.74 -12.92 4.39
CA ARG A 69 10.21 -12.88 4.53
C ARG A 69 10.92 -12.57 3.23
N ALA A 70 10.30 -12.88 2.09
CA ALA A 70 10.87 -12.59 0.78
C ALA A 70 10.99 -11.07 0.59
N VAL A 71 12.11 -10.62 0.05
CA VAL A 71 12.31 -9.21 -0.33
C VAL A 71 11.74 -9.03 -1.74
N GLU A 72 10.85 -8.06 -1.93
CA GLU A 72 10.35 -7.68 -3.23
C GLU A 72 11.49 -7.21 -4.14
N THR A 73 11.39 -7.48 -5.44
CA THR A 73 12.25 -6.83 -6.43
C THR A 73 11.65 -5.47 -6.83
N PRO A 74 12.45 -4.53 -7.37
CA PRO A 74 11.94 -3.28 -7.91
C PRO A 74 10.84 -3.48 -8.96
N GLU A 75 10.93 -4.53 -9.78
CA GLU A 75 9.97 -4.84 -10.84
C GLU A 75 8.60 -5.22 -10.27
N ILE A 76 8.57 -6.02 -9.19
CA ILE A 76 7.32 -6.33 -8.48
C ILE A 76 6.69 -5.04 -7.92
N VAL A 77 7.51 -4.13 -7.38
CA VAL A 77 7.02 -2.83 -6.90
C VAL A 77 6.43 -2.01 -8.05
N VAL A 78 7.11 -1.95 -9.20
CA VAL A 78 6.63 -1.28 -10.43
C VAL A 78 5.26 -1.83 -10.86
N GLU A 79 5.11 -3.15 -10.93
CA GLU A 79 3.84 -3.80 -11.30
C GLU A 79 2.70 -3.39 -10.35
N ARG A 80 2.96 -3.42 -9.04
CA ARG A 80 1.98 -3.04 -8.01
C ARG A 80 1.59 -1.56 -8.10
N ILE A 81 2.56 -0.68 -8.37
CA ILE A 81 2.28 0.75 -8.56
C ILE A 81 1.44 0.96 -9.83
N ARG A 82 1.73 0.25 -10.93
CA ARG A 82 0.91 0.31 -12.15
C ARG A 82 -0.52 -0.14 -11.90
N ASP A 83 -0.73 -1.17 -11.09
CA ASP A 83 -2.08 -1.60 -10.71
C ASP A 83 -2.85 -0.52 -9.96
N LEU A 84 -2.18 0.21 -9.06
CA LEU A 84 -2.79 1.34 -8.35
C LEU A 84 -3.10 2.50 -9.30
N LEU A 85 -2.20 2.82 -10.23
CA LEU A 85 -2.36 3.91 -11.20
C LEU A 85 -3.49 3.67 -12.21
N LYS A 86 -3.99 2.44 -12.38
CA LYS A 86 -5.19 2.16 -13.19
C LYS A 86 -6.45 2.83 -12.63
N HIS A 87 -6.47 3.11 -11.33
CA HIS A 87 -7.66 3.56 -10.63
C HIS A 87 -7.46 4.89 -9.89
N ASN A 88 -6.22 5.21 -9.50
CA ASN A 88 -5.92 6.34 -8.63
C ASN A 88 -5.08 7.38 -9.37
N ASP A 89 -5.33 8.67 -9.08
CA ASP A 89 -4.52 9.78 -9.59
C ASP A 89 -3.10 9.72 -9.01
N ALA A 90 -2.10 9.79 -9.88
CA ALA A 90 -0.69 9.81 -9.53
C ALA A 90 -0.34 10.97 -8.57
N GLN A 91 -1.01 12.13 -8.69
CA GLN A 91 -0.76 13.27 -7.81
C GLN A 91 -1.20 13.03 -6.36
N ARG A 92 -2.11 12.08 -6.15
CA ARG A 92 -2.70 11.74 -4.85
C ARG A 92 -2.17 10.43 -4.28
N LEU A 93 -1.22 9.78 -4.98
CA LEU A 93 -0.70 8.47 -4.63
C LEU A 93 0.70 8.56 -4.01
N TRP A 94 0.81 8.12 -2.77
CA TRP A 94 2.05 7.96 -2.02
C TRP A 94 2.38 6.49 -1.89
N ILE A 95 3.67 6.14 -2.03
CA ILE A 95 4.12 4.75 -1.94
C ILE A 95 4.66 4.45 -0.55
N SER A 96 4.22 3.33 0.02
CA SER A 96 4.54 2.93 1.39
C SER A 96 4.61 1.40 1.53
N ALA A 97 5.02 0.93 2.71
CA ALA A 97 4.88 -0.47 3.08
C ALA A 97 3.47 -0.76 3.64
N ASP A 98 3.01 -2.01 3.60
CA ASP A 98 1.67 -2.40 4.08
C ASP A 98 1.42 -2.06 5.55
N CYS A 99 2.46 -2.11 6.39
CA CYS A 99 2.39 -1.87 7.82
C CYS A 99 3.80 -1.57 8.36
N GLY A 100 3.98 -1.52 9.68
CA GLY A 100 5.28 -1.36 10.31
C GLY A 100 6.15 -2.62 10.27
N PHE A 101 7.47 -2.43 10.28
CA PHE A 101 8.49 -3.49 10.27
C PHE A 101 8.80 -4.10 11.64
N SER A 102 7.94 -3.92 12.65
CA SER A 102 8.24 -4.37 14.03
C SER A 102 8.52 -5.86 14.17
N MET A 103 7.92 -6.68 13.30
CA MET A 103 8.09 -8.13 13.24
C MET A 103 9.02 -8.59 12.09
N THR A 104 9.60 -7.66 11.35
CA THR A 104 10.50 -7.94 10.23
C THR A 104 11.94 -7.83 10.72
N ALA A 105 12.80 -8.78 10.35
CA ALA A 105 14.23 -8.66 10.65
C ALA A 105 14.77 -7.34 10.04
N ARG A 106 15.55 -6.59 10.84
CA ARG A 106 16.01 -5.23 10.46
C ARG A 106 16.67 -5.17 9.08
N TRP A 107 17.51 -6.17 8.77
CA TRP A 107 18.19 -6.25 7.48
C TRP A 107 17.22 -6.48 6.32
N VAL A 108 16.21 -7.35 6.49
CA VAL A 108 15.15 -7.59 5.50
C VAL A 108 14.34 -6.31 5.28
N GLY A 109 13.99 -5.61 6.36
CA GLY A 109 13.27 -4.33 6.28
C GLY A 109 14.05 -3.30 5.45
N ARG A 110 15.37 -3.21 5.64
CA ARG A 110 16.23 -2.31 4.85
C ARG A 110 16.22 -2.67 3.36
N GLU A 111 16.35 -3.94 3.01
CA GLU A 111 16.35 -4.36 1.60
C GLU A 111 14.97 -4.15 0.95
N LYS A 112 13.88 -4.40 1.67
CA LYS A 112 12.52 -4.07 1.21
C LYS A 112 12.34 -2.58 0.94
N LEU A 113 12.85 -1.72 1.81
CA LEU A 113 12.80 -0.26 1.61
C LEU A 113 13.63 0.18 0.40
N LYS A 114 14.80 -0.42 0.17
CA LYS A 114 15.59 -0.15 -1.06
C LYS A 114 14.81 -0.54 -2.31
N ALA A 115 14.19 -1.72 -2.33
CA ALA A 115 13.37 -2.17 -3.45
C ALA A 115 12.17 -1.24 -3.70
N MET A 116 11.51 -0.79 -2.63
CA MET A 116 10.41 0.16 -2.70
C MET A 116 10.83 1.47 -3.37
N VAL A 117 11.95 2.06 -2.94
CA VAL A 117 12.48 3.30 -3.52
C VAL A 117 12.87 3.09 -4.98
N ALA A 118 13.63 2.04 -5.28
CA ALA A 118 14.06 1.74 -6.64
C ALA A 118 12.88 1.55 -7.60
N GLY A 119 11.85 0.79 -7.21
CA GLY A 119 10.66 0.61 -8.05
C GLY A 119 9.84 1.90 -8.22
N THR A 120 9.74 2.71 -7.16
CA THR A 120 9.07 4.02 -7.23
C THR A 120 9.79 4.99 -8.16
N GLU A 121 11.12 5.01 -8.15
CA GLU A 121 11.93 5.84 -9.04
C GLU A 121 11.73 5.47 -10.52
N LEU A 122 11.60 4.18 -10.83
CA LEU A 122 11.33 3.72 -12.21
C LEU A 122 10.00 4.28 -12.72
N ILE A 123 8.93 4.18 -11.94
CA ILE A 123 7.62 4.76 -12.30
C ILE A 123 7.69 6.29 -12.41
N ARG A 124 8.40 6.95 -11.48
CA ARG A 124 8.51 8.41 -11.53
C ARG A 124 9.15 8.89 -12.84
N ARG A 125 10.19 8.20 -13.32
CA ARG A 125 10.81 8.49 -14.62
C ARG A 125 9.84 8.29 -15.78
N GLU A 126 9.00 7.24 -15.73
CA GLU A 126 7.96 7.00 -16.75
C GLU A 126 6.91 8.11 -16.79
N LEU A 127 6.59 8.72 -15.63
CA LEU A 127 5.62 9.81 -15.51
C LEU A 127 6.23 11.20 -15.80
N GLY A 128 7.52 11.28 -16.16
CA GLY A 128 8.19 12.55 -16.48
C GLY A 128 8.56 13.40 -15.26
N GLY A 129 8.66 12.80 -14.07
CA GLY A 129 9.09 13.45 -12.83
C GLY A 129 10.52 13.11 -12.38
#